data_AF-A0A1Q6A0X2-F1
#
_entry.id   AF-A0A1Q6A0X2-F1
#
_cell.length_a   1.000
_cell.length_b   1.000
_cell.length_c   1.000
_cell.angle_alpha   90.00
_cell.angle_beta   90.00
_cell.angle_gamma   90.00
#
_symmetry.space_group_name_H-M   'P 1'
#
loop_
_entity.id
_entity.type
_entity.pdbx_description
1 polymer ?
#
loop_
_entity_poly.entity_id
_entity_poly.type
_entity_poly.pdbx_seq_one_letter_code
_entity_poly.pdbx_strand_id
1 'polypeptide(L)'
;MLFVIIFIATFCSGFLFTWWAAAIIAFVATFYAGRTATQSFWSGFFGVALVWGIHALLKSVPNDHILAGRVAQMVHLPGWIYLLIITMLIGGILGGMSALSGLLVKRAFTHV
;
A
#
# COMPACT_ATOMS: atom_id res chain seq x y z
N MET A 1 -12.53 -9.53 3.26
CA MET A 1 -11.75 -10.53 2.49
C MET A 1 -10.71 -9.87 1.58
N LEU A 2 -11.08 -8.99 0.63
CA LEU A 2 -10.13 -8.30 -0.25
C LEU A 2 -8.98 -7.61 0.48
N PHE A 3 -9.28 -6.82 1.51
CA PHE A 3 -8.27 -6.18 2.36
C PHE A 3 -7.24 -7.19 2.89
N VAL A 4 -7.69 -8.31 3.46
CA VAL A 4 -6.82 -9.33 4.06
C VAL A 4 -5.92 -9.98 3.00
N ILE A 5 -6.47 -10.27 1.81
CA ILE A 5 -5.72 -10.83 0.69
C ILE A 5 -4.62 -9.86 0.26
N ILE A 6 -4.97 -8.59 0.02
CA ILE A 6 -4.02 -7.56 -0.41
C ILE A 6 -2.95 -7.36 0.68
N PHE A 7 -3.34 -7.29 1.95
CA PHE A 7 -2.44 -7.11 3.07
C PHE A 7 -1.41 -8.25 3.16
N ILE A 8 -1.86 -9.50 3.23
CA ILE A 8 -0.97 -10.66 3.38
C ILE A 8 -0.06 -10.80 2.15
N ALA A 9 -0.63 -10.77 0.95
CA ALA A 9 0.16 -10.93 -0.27
C ALA A 9 1.19 -9.79 -0.45
N THR A 10 0.81 -8.55 -0.16
CA THR A 10 1.73 -7.41 -0.23
C THR A 10 2.82 -7.52 0.83
N PHE A 11 2.46 -7.91 2.05
CA PHE A 11 3.42 -8.11 3.14
C PHE A 11 4.47 -9.17 2.79
N CYS A 12 4.04 -10.33 2.30
CA CYS A 12 4.94 -11.39 1.84
C CYS A 12 5.81 -10.94 0.65
N SER A 13 5.21 -10.23 -0.32
CA SER A 13 5.95 -9.75 -1.50
C SER A 13 7.05 -8.74 -1.16
N GLY A 14 6.90 -7.98 -0.07
CA GLY A 14 7.88 -6.98 0.35
C GLY A 14 9.25 -7.54 0.72
N PHE A 15 9.35 -8.86 0.93
CA PHE A 15 10.62 -9.56 1.18
C PHE A 15 11.22 -10.20 -0.08
N LEU A 16 10.42 -10.45 -1.12
CA LEU A 16 10.83 -11.18 -2.32
C LEU A 16 11.01 -10.27 -3.54
N PHE A 17 10.22 -9.20 -3.61
CA PHE A 17 10.14 -8.29 -4.73
C PHE A 17 10.34 -6.85 -4.25
N THR A 18 10.60 -5.96 -5.20
CA THR A 18 10.65 -4.52 -4.88
C THR A 18 9.25 -3.93 -4.74
N TRP A 19 9.16 -2.70 -4.23
CA TRP A 19 7.92 -2.03 -3.79
C TRP A 19 6.75 -2.00 -4.80
N TRP A 20 7.01 -2.08 -6.11
CA TRP A 20 5.96 -2.06 -7.15
C TRP A 20 5.03 -3.29 -7.10
N ALA A 21 5.46 -4.39 -6.47
CA ALA A 21 4.65 -5.61 -6.37
C ALA A 21 3.30 -5.36 -5.67
N ALA A 22 3.24 -4.41 -4.74
CA ALA A 22 2.02 -4.00 -4.05
C ALA A 22 0.90 -3.55 -5.03
N ALA A 23 1.28 -2.81 -6.07
CA ALA A 23 0.33 -2.31 -7.07
C ALA A 23 -0.26 -3.46 -7.90
N ILE A 24 0.59 -4.39 -8.35
CA ILE A 24 0.16 -5.56 -9.12
C ILE A 24 -0.77 -6.45 -8.29
N ILE A 25 -0.40 -6.71 -7.04
CA ILE A 25 -1.21 -7.52 -6.11
C ILE A 25 -2.58 -6.89 -5.89
N ALA A 26 -2.62 -5.58 -5.59
CA ALA A 26 -3.87 -4.87 -5.38
C ALA A 26 -4.77 -4.90 -6.64
N PHE A 27 -4.18 -4.70 -7.82
CA PHE A 27 -4.87 -4.77 -9.11
C PHE A 27 -5.44 -6.17 -9.37
N VAL A 28 -4.62 -7.22 -9.25
CA VAL A 28 -5.02 -8.60 -9.54
C VAL A 28 -6.10 -9.06 -8.55
N ALA A 29 -5.95 -8.74 -7.27
CA ALA A 29 -6.93 -9.11 -6.24
C ALA A 29 -8.33 -8.54 -6.54
N THR A 30 -8.42 -7.27 -6.93
CA THR A 30 -9.72 -6.64 -7.26
C THR A 30 -10.21 -6.99 -8.65
N PHE A 31 -9.34 -7.29 -9.60
CA PHE A 31 -9.75 -7.82 -10.91
C PHE A 31 -10.55 -9.11 -10.75
N TYR A 32 -10.12 -10.03 -9.90
CA TYR A 32 -10.87 -11.28 -9.67
C TYR A 32 -12.01 -11.09 -8.65
N ALA A 33 -11.73 -10.55 -7.47
CA ALA A 33 -12.68 -10.56 -6.34
C ALA A 33 -13.39 -9.21 -6.09
N GLY A 34 -13.07 -8.16 -6.84
CA GLY A 34 -13.67 -6.83 -6.70
C GLY A 34 -15.17 -6.82 -6.99
N ARG A 35 -15.93 -6.08 -6.17
CA ARG A 35 -17.40 -5.91 -6.30
C ARG A 35 -17.80 -4.45 -6.50
N THR A 36 -17.48 -3.59 -5.52
CA THR A 36 -17.80 -2.16 -5.56
C THR A 36 -16.54 -1.30 -5.59
N ALA A 37 -16.65 -0.10 -6.18
CA ALA A 37 -15.53 0.85 -6.30
C ALA A 37 -15.01 1.27 -4.92
N THR A 38 -15.92 1.66 -4.03
CA THR A 38 -15.61 2.05 -2.65
C THR A 38 -14.90 0.93 -1.88
N GLN A 39 -15.42 -0.30 -1.94
CA GLN A 39 -14.76 -1.43 -1.27
C GLN A 39 -13.37 -1.70 -1.83
N SER A 40 -13.22 -1.64 -3.16
CA SER A 40 -11.96 -1.95 -3.85
C SER A 40 -10.89 -0.92 -3.50
N PHE A 41 -11.22 0.38 -3.60
CA PHE A 41 -10.30 1.45 -3.24
C PHE A 41 -9.87 1.37 -1.79
N TRP A 42 -10.81 1.31 -0.84
CA TRP A 42 -10.45 1.30 0.59
C TRP A 42 -9.75 0.02 1.02
N SER A 43 -10.07 -1.13 0.42
CA SER A 43 -9.34 -2.38 0.68
C SER A 43 -7.89 -2.30 0.20
N GLY A 44 -7.65 -1.75 -1.00
CA GLY A 44 -6.31 -1.52 -1.52
C GLY A 44 -5.54 -0.47 -0.72
N PHE A 45 -6.19 0.64 -0.38
CA PHE A 45 -5.61 1.74 0.35
C PHE A 45 -5.11 1.30 1.72
N PHE A 46 -6.00 0.78 2.57
CA PHE A 46 -5.59 0.38 3.91
C PHE A 46 -4.67 -0.85 3.88
N GLY A 47 -4.88 -1.77 2.94
CA GLY A 47 -4.04 -2.96 2.80
C GLY A 47 -2.58 -2.60 2.54
N VAL A 48 -2.32 -1.73 1.57
CA VAL A 48 -0.95 -1.33 1.22
C VAL A 48 -0.38 -0.31 2.21
N ALA A 49 -1.18 0.67 2.67
CA ALA A 49 -0.73 1.67 3.65
C ALA A 49 -0.21 1.03 4.94
N LEU A 50 -0.94 0.04 5.47
CA LEU A 50 -0.52 -0.68 6.68
C LEU A 50 0.73 -1.51 6.44
N VAL A 51 0.83 -2.20 5.30
CA VAL A 51 2.04 -2.98 4.98
C VAL A 51 3.26 -2.07 4.87
N TRP A 52 3.14 -0.92 4.20
CA TRP A 52 4.23 0.06 4.12
C TRP A 52 4.59 0.63 5.49
N GLY A 53 3.60 0.97 6.31
CA GLY A 53 3.83 1.43 7.69
C GLY A 53 4.56 0.39 8.54
N ILE A 54 4.10 -0.87 8.50
CA ILE A 54 4.72 -1.99 9.22
C ILE A 54 6.16 -2.21 8.73
N HIS A 55 6.40 -2.30 7.42
CA HIS A 55 7.75 -2.48 6.87
C HIS A 55 8.68 -1.32 7.23
N ALA A 56 8.18 -0.08 7.23
CA ALA A 56 8.96 1.09 7.65
C ALA A 56 9.31 1.00 9.15
N LEU A 57 8.34 0.66 10.01
CA LEU A 57 8.56 0.52 11.45
C LEU A 57 9.50 -0.64 11.80
N LEU A 58 9.38 -1.78 11.12
CA LEU A 58 10.28 -2.93 11.31
C LEU A 58 11.75 -2.57 11.04
N LYS A 59 12.01 -1.62 10.13
CA LYS A 59 13.36 -1.11 9.83
C LYS A 59 13.77 0.06 10.72
N SER A 60 12.80 0.87 11.15
CA SER A 60 13.05 2.14 11.82
C SER A 60 13.17 1.99 13.34
N VAL A 61 12.36 1.12 13.97
CA VAL A 61 12.37 0.89 15.42
C VAL A 61 13.71 0.34 15.92
N PRO A 62 14.34 -0.68 15.30
CA PRO A 62 15.66 -1.16 15.76
C PRO A 62 16.79 -0.13 15.59
N ASN A 63 16.54 0.94 14.85
CA ASN A 63 17.48 2.02 14.56
C ASN A 63 17.11 3.32 15.31
N ASP A 64 16.25 3.24 16.33
CA ASP A 64 15.74 4.38 17.10
C ASP A 64 15.25 5.55 16.24
N HIS A 65 14.72 5.24 15.05
CA HIS A 65 14.29 6.20 14.05
C HIS A 65 15.36 7.20 13.57
N ILE A 66 16.65 6.95 13.81
CA ILE A 66 17.75 7.90 13.50
C ILE A 66 17.75 8.26 12.01
N LEU A 67 17.76 7.26 11.13
CA LEU A 67 17.76 7.49 9.68
C LEU A 67 16.50 8.22 9.21
N ALA A 68 15.33 7.79 9.70
CA ALA A 68 14.07 8.43 9.37
C ALA A 68 14.03 9.90 9.84
N GLY A 69 14.63 10.20 11.00
CA GLY A 69 14.80 11.57 11.51
C GLY A 69 15.71 12.42 10.62
N ARG A 70 16.83 11.87 10.14
CA ARG A 70 17.72 12.58 9.19
C ARG A 70 17.02 12.87 7.87
N VAL A 71 16.30 11.90 7.31
CA VAL A 71 15.53 12.10 6.07
C VAL A 71 14.43 13.13 6.28
N ALA A 72 13.72 13.08 7.41
CA ALA A 72 12.72 14.08 7.77
C ALA A 72 13.31 15.50 7.79
N GLN A 73 14.51 15.68 8.37
CA GLN A 73 15.21 16.97 8.35
C GLN A 73 15.57 17.43 6.93
N MET A 74 16.08 16.53 6.07
CA MET A 74 16.45 16.85 4.68
C MET A 74 15.26 17.34 3.85
N VAL A 75 14.06 16.81 4.12
CA VAL A 75 12.82 17.19 3.44
C VAL A 75 11.97 18.18 4.26
N HIS A 76 12.57 18.83 5.25
CA HIS A 76 11.96 19.89 6.07
C HIS A 76 10.69 19.49 6.84
N LEU A 77 10.63 18.23 7.30
CA LEU A 77 9.54 17.74 8.15
C LEU A 77 9.87 17.88 9.65
N PRO A 78 8.88 18.06 10.53
CA PRO A 78 9.12 18.27 11.97
C PRO A 78 9.67 17.03 12.70
N GLY A 79 9.59 15.84 12.10
CA GLY A 79 10.10 14.62 12.70
C GLY A 79 9.79 13.36 11.88
N TRP A 80 10.35 12.23 12.31
CA TRP A 80 10.23 10.93 11.62
C TRP A 80 8.78 10.44 11.49
N ILE A 81 7.90 10.81 12.42
CA ILE A 81 6.49 10.39 12.42
C ILE A 81 5.74 10.94 11.20
N TYR A 82 6.04 12.19 10.80
CA TYR A 82 5.44 12.80 9.61
C TYR A 82 5.89 12.09 8.34
N LEU A 83 7.17 11.71 8.28
CA LEU A 83 7.70 10.92 7.16
C LEU A 83 7.03 9.55 7.08
N LEU A 84 6.77 8.89 8.22
CA LEU A 84 6.05 7.63 8.28
C LEU A 84 4.61 7.77 7.76
N ILE A 85 3.88 8.79 8.22
CA ILE A 85 2.50 9.05 7.79
C ILE A 85 2.45 9.30 6.28
N ILE A 86 3.36 10.14 5.76
CA ILE A 86 3.46 10.40 4.32
C ILE A 86 3.75 9.10 3.55
N THR A 87 4.67 8.27 4.05
CA THR A 87 4.98 6.97 3.45
C THR A 87 3.74 6.08 3.39
N MET A 88 2.99 5.96 4.50
CA MET A 88 1.75 5.19 4.55
C MET A 88 0.69 5.74 3.58
N LEU A 89 0.55 7.06 3.49
CA LEU A 89 -0.40 7.71 2.57
C LEU A 89 -0.04 7.46 1.10
N ILE A 90 1.24 7.58 0.74
CA ILE A 90 1.71 7.30 -0.62
C ILE A 90 1.45 5.83 -0.98
N GLY A 91 1.81 4.90 -0.09
CA GLY A 91 1.55 3.47 -0.29
C GLY A 91 0.05 3.18 -0.38
N GLY A 92 -0.77 3.83 0.45
CA GLY A 92 -2.22 3.71 0.41
C GLY A 92 -2.82 4.22 -0.90
N ILE A 93 -2.42 5.41 -1.37
CA ILE A 93 -2.92 5.94 -2.65
C ILE A 93 -2.52 5.00 -3.80
N LEU A 94 -1.27 4.52 -3.82
CA LEU A 94 -0.81 3.54 -4.80
C LEU A 94 -1.68 2.27 -4.79
N GLY A 95 -1.92 1.69 -3.62
CA GLY A 95 -2.75 0.51 -3.45
C GLY A 95 -4.22 0.72 -3.81
N GLY A 96 -4.80 1.83 -3.38
CA GLY A 96 -6.20 2.18 -3.63
C GLY A 96 -6.49 2.44 -5.10
N MET A 97 -5.60 3.18 -5.78
CA MET A 97 -5.72 3.43 -7.23
C MET A 97 -5.53 2.16 -8.03
N SER A 98 -4.53 1.34 -7.71
CA SER A 98 -4.29 0.05 -8.39
C SER A 98 -5.49 -0.90 -8.23
N ALA A 99 -6.04 -0.97 -7.01
CA ALA A 99 -7.23 -1.75 -6.70
C ALA A 99 -8.47 -1.25 -7.47
N LEU A 100 -8.65 0.06 -7.61
CA LEU A 100 -9.74 0.63 -8.39
C LEU A 100 -9.58 0.29 -9.88
N SER A 101 -8.37 0.42 -10.43
CA SER A 101 -8.08 0.05 -11.82
C SER A 101 -8.41 -1.43 -12.09
N GLY A 102 -8.04 -2.35 -11.20
CA GLY A 102 -8.37 -3.77 -11.34
C GLY A 102 -9.88 -4.03 -11.44
N LEU A 103 -10.67 -3.34 -10.62
CA LEU A 103 -12.14 -3.41 -10.69
C LEU A 103 -12.70 -2.83 -11.99
N LEU A 104 -12.19 -1.68 -12.44
CA LEU A 104 -12.67 -1.02 -13.66
C LEU A 104 -12.39 -1.87 -14.89
N VAL A 105 -11.20 -2.49 -14.96
CA VAL A 105 -10.84 -3.43 -16.03
C VAL A 105 -11.77 -4.64 -16.00
N LYS A 106 -12.02 -5.23 -14.82
CA LYS A 106 -13.01 -6.32 -14.68
C LYS A 106 -14.36 -5.93 -15.28
N ARG A 107 -14.88 -4.75 -14.90
CA ARG A 107 -16.20 -4.26 -15.37
C ARG A 107 -16.23 -4.06 -16.88
N ALA A 108 -15.15 -3.57 -17.47
CA ALA A 108 -15.06 -3.38 -18.92
C ALA A 108 -15.20 -4.70 -19.70
N PHE A 109 -14.71 -5.82 -19.14
CA PHE A 109 -14.81 -7.14 -19.77
C PHE A 109 -16.08 -7.93 -19.43
N THR A 110 -16.73 -7.65 -18.29
CA THR A 110 -17.97 -8.37 -17.89
C THR A 110 -19.26 -7.69 -18.34
N HIS A 111 -19.20 -6.48 -18.88
CA HIS A 111 -20.34 -5.73 -19.43
C HIS A 111 -20.33 -5.66 -20.98
N VAL A 112 -19.58 -6.55 -21.63
CA VAL A 112 -19.73 -6.92 -23.05
C VAL A 112 -20.44 -8.27 -23.11
#